data_AF-A0A545TGC7-F1
#
_entry.id   AF-A0A545TGC7-F1
#
_cell.length_a   1.000
_cell.length_b   1.000
_cell.length_c   1.000
_cell.angle_alpha   90.00
_cell.angle_beta   90.00
_cell.angle_gamma   90.00
#
_symmetry.space_group_name_H-M   'P 1'
#
loop_
_entity.id
_entity.type
_entity.pdbx_description
1 polymer ?
#
loop_
_entity_poly.entity_id
_entity_poly.type
_entity_poly.pdbx_seq_one_letter_code
_entity_poly.pdbx_strand_id
1 'polypeptide(L)'
;MSGVLRIGVWFPLLCLLLASCAGGNRYVALPPTLVPDPIHHSDPRLIQDPPADILAQFTLDGEGYIVDGPRSRPTEPVDHTILITNTAIAESFAKLALGSSEGVEVEFAHPDLKERAEFWEGKISKYEQDLGQAILYRGGVISARTYEALDRSVKTIARNTGLNIPLRGGREFQSVLGYFFVEDQSDMREVVGFFRALASNEPPETERRYTLLTLANSLDIIVKEDLESCLFLSTVNDDGSLGTTFIVFFLSIPIEQLESCAYEETIQAMGLFNDDNSLFNTMFTDAFKEYLFPTELDWMMLRILYDERIKSGMTRNEAMPIVREILTETRPYGD
;
A
#
# COMPACT_ATOMS: atom_id res chain seq x y z
N MET A 1 -11.21 1.31 9.38
CA MET A 1 -10.13 1.55 10.36
C MET A 1 -8.88 0.87 9.81
N SER A 2 -8.46 1.34 8.64
CA SER A 2 -7.18 1.00 8.04
C SER A 2 -6.17 1.94 8.69
N GLY A 3 -5.18 1.39 9.37
CA GLY A 3 -4.29 2.15 10.26
C GLY A 3 -2.90 2.27 9.66
N VAL A 4 -2.43 3.48 9.44
CA VAL A 4 -1.12 3.70 8.82
C VAL A 4 -0.04 3.88 9.86
N LEU A 5 1.05 3.13 9.68
CA LEU A 5 2.25 3.24 10.50
C LEU A 5 3.48 3.67 9.69
N ARG A 6 4.09 4.79 10.07
CA ARG A 6 5.39 5.26 9.55
C ARG A 6 6.50 5.01 10.59
N ILE A 7 7.49 4.18 10.27
CA ILE A 7 8.68 3.98 11.13
C ILE A 7 9.93 4.44 10.37
N GLY A 8 10.62 5.49 10.80
CA GLY A 8 11.88 5.92 10.19
C GLY A 8 13.07 5.00 10.54
N VAL A 9 13.71 4.34 9.57
CA VAL A 9 14.84 3.40 9.75
C VAL A 9 15.76 3.34 8.53
N TRP A 10 17.08 3.33 8.74
CA TRP A 10 18.11 3.12 7.72
C TRP A 10 18.38 1.61 7.44
N PHE A 11 18.53 1.23 6.17
CA PHE A 11 18.93 -0.13 5.77
C PHE A 11 20.41 -0.19 5.38
N PRO A 12 21.09 -1.33 5.63
CA PRO A 12 21.14 -2.30 4.55
C PRO A 12 20.93 -3.77 4.97
N LEU A 13 20.25 -4.47 4.06
CA LEU A 13 20.29 -5.90 3.75
C LEU A 13 19.45 -6.88 4.59
N LEU A 14 18.28 -7.19 4.02
CA LEU A 14 17.46 -8.39 4.18
C LEU A 14 18.19 -9.65 3.62
N CYS A 15 19.34 -9.48 2.95
CA CYS A 15 20.10 -10.58 2.33
C CYS A 15 20.52 -11.69 3.29
N LEU A 16 20.65 -11.41 4.59
CA LEU A 16 21.04 -12.41 5.59
C LEU A 16 19.85 -13.22 6.15
N LEU A 17 18.61 -12.74 6.01
CA LEU A 17 17.43 -13.39 6.60
C LEU A 17 17.00 -14.67 5.89
N LEU A 18 17.29 -14.80 4.59
CA LEU A 18 17.04 -16.04 3.85
C LEU A 18 18.23 -17.03 3.89
N ALA A 19 19.36 -16.67 4.52
CA ALA A 19 20.59 -17.47 4.45
C ALA A 19 21.08 -18.03 5.80
N SER A 20 20.69 -17.46 6.94
CA SER A 20 21.17 -17.94 8.25
C SER A 20 20.03 -18.17 9.23
N CYS A 21 19.39 -19.33 9.10
CA CYS A 21 18.83 -20.06 10.23
C CYS A 21 19.09 -21.56 10.00
N ALA A 22 20.32 -22.00 10.28
CA ALA A 22 20.59 -23.40 10.61
C ALA A 22 19.96 -23.67 11.99
N GLY A 23 18.64 -23.72 12.02
CA GLY A 23 17.82 -23.69 13.23
C GLY A 23 16.37 -23.37 12.91
N GLY A 24 15.67 -24.30 12.26
CA GLY A 24 14.22 -24.50 12.42
C GLY A 24 13.23 -23.36 12.13
N ASN A 25 13.56 -22.29 11.39
CA ASN A 25 12.62 -21.17 11.14
C ASN A 25 11.82 -21.34 9.83
N ARG A 26 10.48 -21.30 9.97
CA ARG A 26 9.44 -21.68 9.00
C ARG A 26 8.87 -20.51 8.15
N TYR A 27 9.73 -19.62 7.65
CA TYR A 27 9.32 -18.66 6.62
C TYR A 27 10.10 -18.99 5.36
N VAL A 28 9.45 -19.77 4.50
CA VAL A 28 10.00 -20.18 3.21
C VAL A 28 9.45 -19.20 2.18
N ALA A 29 10.32 -18.59 1.36
CA ALA A 29 9.89 -18.04 0.08
C ALA A 29 9.42 -19.24 -0.77
N LEU A 30 8.13 -19.58 -0.66
CA LEU A 30 7.57 -20.73 -1.34
C LEU A 30 7.32 -20.40 -2.81
N PRO A 31 7.61 -21.32 -3.76
CA PRO A 31 6.84 -21.34 -4.99
C PRO A 31 5.40 -21.71 -4.60
N PRO A 32 4.37 -20.94 -5.03
CA PRO A 32 3.00 -21.22 -4.63
C PRO A 32 2.60 -22.60 -5.16
N THR A 33 2.38 -23.58 -4.27
CA THR A 33 1.60 -24.76 -4.61
C THR A 33 0.14 -24.32 -4.67
N LEU A 34 -0.25 -23.82 -5.84
CA LEU A 34 -1.63 -23.51 -6.19
C LEU A 34 -2.46 -24.79 -6.03
N VAL A 35 -3.44 -24.78 -5.14
CA VAL A 35 -4.50 -25.78 -5.19
C VAL A 35 -5.52 -25.25 -6.21
N PRO A 36 -5.73 -25.95 -7.34
CA PRO A 36 -6.74 -25.53 -8.29
C PRO A 36 -8.12 -25.68 -7.64
N ASP A 37 -8.82 -24.56 -7.55
CA ASP A 37 -10.26 -24.55 -7.28
C ASP A 37 -11.02 -25.19 -8.46
N PRO A 38 -12.23 -25.71 -8.25
CA PRO A 38 -13.12 -26.05 -9.35
C PRO A 38 -13.31 -24.82 -10.24
N ILE A 39 -12.93 -24.97 -11.50
CA ILE A 39 -12.94 -23.94 -12.53
C ILE A 39 -14.37 -23.37 -12.65
N HIS A 40 -14.58 -22.13 -12.21
CA HIS A 40 -15.63 -21.30 -12.77
C HIS A 40 -15.02 -20.56 -13.96
N HIS A 41 -15.47 -20.96 -15.16
CA HIS A 41 -15.04 -20.38 -16.43
C HIS A 41 -15.06 -18.85 -16.39
N SER A 42 -13.94 -18.23 -16.78
CA SER A 42 -13.85 -16.81 -17.07
C SER A 42 -14.80 -16.47 -18.23
N ASP A 43 -15.65 -15.48 -18.00
CA ASP A 43 -16.58 -14.96 -19.01
C ASP A 43 -15.80 -14.08 -20.00
N PRO A 44 -15.80 -14.39 -21.31
CA PRO A 44 -15.09 -13.60 -22.32
C PRO A 44 -15.64 -12.17 -22.52
N ARG A 45 -16.67 -11.74 -21.77
CA ARG A 45 -17.17 -10.36 -21.74
C ARG A 45 -16.36 -9.40 -20.86
N LEU A 46 -15.30 -9.86 -20.20
CA LEU A 46 -14.50 -9.11 -19.22
C LEU A 46 -13.39 -8.20 -19.81
N ILE A 47 -13.37 -8.00 -21.12
CA ILE A 47 -12.58 -6.96 -21.77
C ILE A 47 -13.57 -6.13 -22.59
N GLN A 48 -14.17 -5.13 -21.96
CA GLN A 48 -14.83 -4.06 -22.70
C GLN A 48 -13.87 -2.88 -22.71
N ASP A 49 -13.28 -2.63 -23.87
CA ASP A 49 -12.67 -1.33 -24.14
C ASP A 49 -13.76 -0.26 -23.93
N PRO A 50 -13.43 0.87 -23.29
CA PRO A 50 -14.39 1.95 -23.10
C PRO A 50 -14.97 2.39 -24.46
N PRO A 51 -16.26 2.77 -24.53
CA PRO A 51 -16.84 3.27 -25.76
C PRO A 51 -16.06 4.50 -26.24
N ALA A 52 -15.72 4.51 -27.53
CA ALA A 52 -14.75 5.41 -28.16
C ALA A 52 -15.07 6.93 -28.11
N ASP A 53 -16.11 7.35 -27.39
CA ASP A 53 -16.71 8.69 -27.50
C ASP A 53 -17.16 9.33 -26.17
N ILE A 54 -16.94 8.73 -24.98
CA ILE A 54 -17.37 9.33 -23.70
C ILE A 54 -16.97 10.82 -23.55
N LEU A 55 -15.85 11.22 -24.15
CA LEU A 55 -15.35 12.60 -24.20
C LEU A 55 -16.19 13.58 -25.03
N ALA A 56 -16.90 13.12 -26.05
CA ALA A 56 -17.74 13.96 -26.89
C ALA A 56 -19.03 14.41 -26.19
N GLN A 57 -19.39 13.78 -25.07
CA GLN A 57 -20.62 14.05 -24.33
C GLN A 57 -20.44 15.06 -23.20
N PHE A 58 -19.19 15.42 -22.87
CA PHE A 58 -18.88 16.39 -21.84
C PHE A 58 -17.95 17.47 -22.38
N THR A 59 -18.51 18.62 -22.76
CA THR A 59 -17.72 19.83 -22.97
C THR A 59 -17.14 20.30 -21.64
N LEU A 60 -15.84 20.10 -21.45
CA LEU A 60 -15.06 20.69 -20.36
C LEU A 60 -14.90 22.19 -20.59
N ASP A 61 -15.85 22.99 -20.14
CA ASP A 61 -15.78 24.46 -20.18
C ASP A 61 -15.20 25.08 -18.89
N GLY A 62 -14.59 24.26 -18.01
CA GLY A 62 -13.93 24.70 -16.76
C GLY A 62 -12.65 23.92 -16.42
N GLU A 63 -11.82 24.46 -15.51
CA GLU A 63 -10.61 23.80 -15.00
C GLU A 63 -10.97 22.60 -14.10
N GLY A 64 -10.96 21.38 -14.65
CA GLY A 64 -11.20 20.16 -13.88
C GLY A 64 -11.21 18.88 -14.72
N TYR A 65 -11.36 17.75 -14.02
CA TYR A 65 -11.35 16.39 -14.54
C TYR A 65 -12.72 15.75 -14.34
N ILE A 66 -13.16 14.97 -15.31
CA ILE A 66 -14.22 13.99 -15.10
C ILE A 66 -13.56 12.75 -14.51
N VAL A 67 -13.97 12.41 -13.29
CA VAL A 67 -13.52 11.20 -12.61
C VAL A 67 -14.66 10.19 -12.56
N ASP A 68 -14.28 8.94 -12.39
CA ASP A 68 -15.24 7.90 -12.08
C ASP A 68 -15.80 8.03 -10.66
N GLY A 69 -17.00 7.47 -10.49
CA GLY A 69 -17.62 7.23 -9.21
C GLY A 69 -17.28 5.85 -8.63
N PRO A 70 -17.76 5.58 -7.39
CA PRO A 70 -17.57 4.31 -6.69
C PRO A 70 -17.96 3.11 -7.52
N ARG A 71 -17.23 2.01 -7.31
CA ARG A 71 -17.59 0.68 -7.80
C ARG A 71 -17.46 -0.35 -6.68
N SER A 72 -18.50 -1.13 -6.49
CA SER A 72 -18.48 -2.29 -5.60
C SER A 72 -17.93 -3.54 -6.30
N ARG A 73 -17.82 -3.57 -7.63
CA ARG A 73 -17.20 -4.69 -8.37
C ARG A 73 -16.45 -4.18 -9.60
N PRO A 74 -15.41 -4.90 -10.10
CA PRO A 74 -14.67 -4.45 -11.28
C PRO A 74 -15.55 -4.32 -12.53
N THR A 75 -16.63 -5.10 -12.57
CA THR A 75 -17.56 -5.19 -13.70
C THR A 75 -18.67 -4.14 -13.67
N GLU A 76 -18.78 -3.37 -12.59
CA GLU A 76 -19.78 -2.32 -12.47
C GLU A 76 -19.47 -1.19 -13.47
N PRO A 77 -20.47 -0.68 -14.21
CA PRO A 77 -20.28 0.48 -15.08
C PRO A 77 -19.70 1.65 -14.30
N VAL A 78 -18.76 2.34 -14.94
CA VAL A 78 -18.08 3.48 -14.37
C VAL A 78 -19.01 4.71 -14.43
N ASP A 79 -19.28 5.34 -13.29
CA ASP A 79 -20.07 6.57 -13.23
C ASP A 79 -19.18 7.79 -13.54
N HIS A 80 -19.24 8.31 -14.76
CA HIS A 80 -18.44 9.46 -15.19
C HIS A 80 -19.16 10.81 -15.01
N THR A 81 -20.09 10.92 -14.05
CA THR A 81 -20.86 12.17 -13.87
C THR A 81 -20.20 13.17 -12.91
N ILE A 82 -19.02 12.86 -12.38
CA ILE A 82 -18.40 13.64 -11.31
C ILE A 82 -17.27 14.50 -11.85
N LEU A 83 -17.42 15.83 -11.69
CA LEU A 83 -16.40 16.81 -12.01
C LEU A 83 -15.62 17.19 -10.75
N ILE A 84 -14.29 17.10 -10.81
CA ILE A 84 -13.38 17.53 -9.75
C ILE A 84 -12.38 18.56 -10.28
N THR A 85 -12.20 19.66 -9.55
CA THR A 85 -11.28 20.74 -9.98
C THR A 85 -9.83 20.41 -9.66
N ASN A 86 -8.88 21.03 -10.37
CA ASN A 86 -7.45 20.89 -10.07
C ASN A 86 -7.12 21.26 -8.61
N THR A 87 -7.80 22.26 -8.04
CA THR A 87 -7.64 22.64 -6.64
C THR A 87 -8.08 21.51 -5.70
N ALA A 88 -9.26 20.92 -5.93
CA ALA A 88 -9.76 19.81 -5.12
C ALA A 88 -8.88 18.56 -5.24
N ILE A 89 -8.35 18.30 -6.44
CA ILE A 89 -7.39 17.22 -6.67
C ILE A 89 -6.10 17.45 -5.86
N ALA A 90 -5.52 18.66 -5.94
CA ALA A 90 -4.32 19.01 -5.19
C ALA A 90 -4.53 18.92 -3.67
N GLU A 91 -5.70 19.34 -3.17
CA GLU A 91 -6.04 19.22 -1.75
C GLU A 91 -6.19 17.77 -1.31
N SER A 92 -6.80 16.93 -2.15
CA SER A 92 -6.91 15.48 -1.91
C SER A 92 -5.53 14.83 -1.83
N PHE A 93 -4.65 15.13 -2.78
CA PHE A 93 -3.25 14.67 -2.74
C PHE A 93 -2.57 15.07 -1.41
N ALA A 94 -2.76 16.30 -0.99
CA ALA A 94 -2.12 16.84 0.21
C ALA A 94 -2.66 16.24 1.52
N LYS A 95 -3.85 15.63 1.50
CA LYS A 95 -4.39 14.87 2.63
C LYS A 95 -3.83 13.46 2.64
N LEU A 96 -3.92 12.76 1.51
CA LEU A 96 -3.52 11.36 1.37
C LEU A 96 -2.00 11.16 1.52
N ALA A 97 -1.18 11.99 0.84
CA ALA A 97 0.28 11.84 0.86
C ALA A 97 0.96 12.60 2.01
N LEU A 98 0.40 13.73 2.44
CA LEU A 98 1.07 14.71 3.33
C LEU A 98 0.31 15.00 4.64
N GLY A 99 -0.80 14.33 4.90
CA GLY A 99 -1.66 14.55 6.08
C GLY A 99 -0.95 14.37 7.43
N SER A 100 -1.68 14.71 8.50
CA SER A 100 -1.33 14.41 9.89
C SER A 100 -1.87 13.01 10.23
N SER A 101 -1.03 12.14 10.78
CA SER A 101 -1.37 10.74 11.06
C SER A 101 -2.57 10.61 12.01
N GLU A 102 -3.70 10.13 11.49
CA GLU A 102 -4.67 9.38 12.29
C GLU A 102 -4.31 7.90 12.11
N GLY A 103 -3.80 7.26 13.17
CA GLY A 103 -3.28 5.90 13.10
C GLY A 103 -3.32 5.19 14.45
N VAL A 104 -3.04 3.88 14.45
CA VAL A 104 -2.93 3.08 15.67
C VAL A 104 -1.79 3.61 16.53
N GLU A 105 -2.03 3.75 17.84
CA GLU A 105 -0.99 4.18 18.78
C GLU A 105 0.23 3.24 18.70
N VAL A 106 1.43 3.83 18.62
CA VAL A 106 2.66 3.09 18.35
C VAL A 106 3.51 3.06 19.60
N GLU A 107 3.76 1.86 20.12
CA GLU A 107 4.74 1.68 21.19
C GLU A 107 6.15 1.53 20.61
N PHE A 108 6.83 2.67 20.45
CA PHE A 108 8.21 2.72 19.98
C PHE A 108 9.17 2.06 20.97
N ALA A 109 10.03 1.16 20.45
CA ALA A 109 11.04 0.50 21.27
C ALA A 109 12.23 1.40 21.65
N HIS A 110 12.36 2.58 21.02
CA HIS A 110 13.40 3.58 21.31
C HIS A 110 12.90 5.01 21.03
N PRO A 111 13.20 6.01 21.88
CA PRO A 111 12.77 7.41 21.68
C PRO A 111 13.19 8.02 20.35
N ASP A 112 14.41 7.78 19.89
CA ASP A 112 14.90 8.32 18.60
C ASP A 112 14.06 7.86 17.40
N LEU A 113 13.45 6.65 17.46
CA LEU A 113 12.55 6.18 16.41
C LEU A 113 11.25 6.97 16.39
N LYS A 114 10.75 7.36 17.57
CA LYS A 114 9.58 8.23 17.69
C LYS A 114 9.88 9.61 17.10
N GLU A 115 11.00 10.22 17.48
CA GLU A 115 11.41 11.52 16.94
C GLU A 115 11.56 11.49 15.41
N ARG A 116 12.10 10.40 14.85
CA ARG A 116 12.17 10.22 13.39
C ARG A 116 10.82 10.04 12.74
N ALA A 117 9.90 9.27 13.33
CA ALA A 117 8.55 9.12 12.82
C ALA A 117 7.84 10.49 12.76
N GLU A 118 7.89 11.26 13.85
CA GLU A 118 7.36 12.62 13.94
C GLU A 118 8.04 13.57 12.94
N PHE A 119 9.34 13.43 12.71
CA PHE A 119 10.08 14.23 11.71
C PHE A 119 9.58 14.02 10.27
N TRP A 120 9.06 12.83 9.94
CA TRP A 120 8.54 12.50 8.62
C TRP A 120 7.05 12.79 8.44
N GLU A 121 6.35 13.22 9.50
CA GLU A 121 4.99 13.74 9.37
C GLU A 121 4.98 14.98 8.46
N GLY A 122 3.99 15.06 7.58
CA GLY A 122 3.87 16.18 6.64
C GLY A 122 4.90 16.21 5.51
N LYS A 123 5.68 15.14 5.32
CA LYS A 123 6.64 14.97 4.21
C LYS A 123 6.25 13.81 3.32
N ILE A 124 6.65 13.89 2.05
CA ILE A 124 6.51 12.80 1.08
C ILE A 124 7.39 11.63 1.51
N SER A 125 6.81 10.43 1.57
CA SER A 125 7.58 9.19 1.57
C SER A 125 7.08 8.30 0.44
N LYS A 126 7.99 7.87 -0.42
CA LYS A 126 7.67 6.99 -1.54
C LYS A 126 8.86 6.11 -1.86
N TYR A 127 8.66 5.09 -2.68
CA TYR A 127 9.77 4.34 -3.23
C TYR A 127 10.48 5.16 -4.31
N GLU A 128 11.80 5.29 -4.20
CA GLU A 128 12.64 5.95 -5.21
C GLU A 128 13.31 4.94 -6.16
N GLN A 129 13.12 3.64 -5.90
CA GLN A 129 13.74 2.54 -6.65
C GLN A 129 12.76 1.37 -6.80
N ASP A 130 13.08 0.48 -7.74
CA ASP A 130 12.43 -0.83 -7.87
C ASP A 130 12.49 -1.61 -6.57
N LEU A 131 11.44 -2.40 -6.32
CA LEU A 131 11.25 -3.12 -5.08
C LEU A 131 10.83 -4.57 -5.34
N GLY A 132 11.34 -5.48 -4.53
CA GLY A 132 11.01 -6.90 -4.63
C GLY A 132 9.74 -7.24 -3.85
N GLN A 133 9.10 -8.35 -4.19
CA GLN A 133 8.01 -8.90 -3.39
C GLN A 133 8.42 -10.19 -2.68
N ALA A 134 7.90 -10.38 -1.46
CA ALA A 134 8.05 -11.61 -0.70
C ALA A 134 6.71 -12.03 -0.10
N ILE A 135 6.25 -13.24 -0.45
CA ILE A 135 5.08 -13.84 0.21
C ILE A 135 5.57 -14.60 1.44
N LEU A 136 5.04 -14.22 2.60
CA LEU A 136 5.36 -14.76 3.91
C LEU A 136 4.09 -15.44 4.44
N TYR A 137 4.07 -16.76 4.41
CA TYR A 137 2.92 -17.52 4.86
C TYR A 137 3.37 -18.75 5.63
N ARG A 138 2.63 -19.08 6.68
CA ARG A 138 2.96 -20.20 7.55
C ARG A 138 1.73 -21.04 7.82
N GLY A 139 1.68 -22.21 7.16
CA GLY A 139 0.63 -23.22 7.38
C GLY A 139 -0.67 -22.85 6.68
N GLY A 140 -1.32 -23.85 6.08
CA GLY A 140 -2.51 -23.67 5.24
C GLY A 140 -2.20 -23.55 3.74
N VAL A 141 -3.17 -23.12 2.95
CA VAL A 141 -3.07 -22.95 1.49
C VAL A 141 -3.63 -21.58 1.11
N ILE A 142 -2.79 -20.71 0.54
CA ILE A 142 -3.29 -19.51 -0.15
C ILE A 142 -4.04 -19.98 -1.39
N SER A 143 -5.32 -19.64 -1.49
CA SER A 143 -6.13 -20.00 -2.66
C SER A 143 -5.55 -19.37 -3.93
N ALA A 144 -5.75 -20.02 -5.08
CA ALA A 144 -5.34 -19.45 -6.36
C ALA A 144 -5.98 -18.07 -6.59
N ARG A 145 -7.24 -17.88 -6.17
CA ARG A 145 -7.96 -16.60 -6.29
C ARG A 145 -7.32 -15.49 -5.43
N THR A 146 -6.92 -15.81 -4.20
CA THR A 146 -6.24 -14.88 -3.30
C THR A 146 -4.91 -14.41 -3.90
N TYR A 147 -4.14 -15.34 -4.44
CA TYR A 147 -2.89 -15.02 -5.12
C TYR A 147 -3.13 -14.18 -6.39
N GLU A 148 -4.12 -14.55 -7.21
CA GLU A 148 -4.48 -13.81 -8.42
C GLU A 148 -4.97 -12.38 -8.12
N ALA A 149 -5.71 -12.18 -7.03
CA ALA A 149 -6.13 -10.87 -6.56
C ALA A 149 -4.93 -9.98 -6.21
N LEU A 150 -3.98 -10.51 -5.41
CA LEU A 150 -2.75 -9.80 -5.07
C LEU A 150 -1.88 -9.52 -6.30
N ASP A 151 -1.66 -10.52 -7.16
CA ASP A 151 -0.84 -10.36 -8.36
C ASP A 151 -1.44 -9.32 -9.32
N ARG A 152 -2.78 -9.30 -9.46
CA ARG A 152 -3.49 -8.31 -10.27
C ARG A 152 -3.35 -6.90 -9.68
N SER A 153 -3.53 -6.73 -8.37
CA SER A 153 -3.41 -5.41 -7.74
C SER A 153 -2.00 -4.85 -7.90
N VAL A 154 -0.98 -5.64 -7.57
CA VAL A 154 0.43 -5.21 -7.65
C VAL A 154 0.84 -4.92 -9.10
N LYS A 155 0.44 -5.74 -10.08
CA LYS A 155 0.72 -5.44 -11.50
C LYS A 155 0.06 -4.15 -11.96
N THR A 156 -1.14 -3.85 -11.48
CA THR A 156 -1.85 -2.62 -11.83
C THR A 156 -1.18 -1.41 -11.19
N ILE A 157 -0.74 -1.52 -9.94
CA ILE A 157 0.01 -0.49 -9.22
C ILE A 157 1.37 -0.24 -9.90
N ALA A 158 2.11 -1.30 -10.26
CA ALA A 158 3.37 -1.20 -10.98
C ALA A 158 3.22 -0.42 -12.30
N ARG A 159 2.16 -0.69 -13.08
CA ARG A 159 1.87 0.06 -14.32
C ARG A 159 1.58 1.54 -14.08
N ASN A 160 0.89 1.88 -13.00
CA ASN A 160 0.51 3.26 -12.69
C ASN A 160 1.62 4.06 -12.00
N THR A 161 2.62 3.39 -11.42
CA THR A 161 3.78 4.03 -10.77
C THR A 161 5.02 4.04 -11.66
N GLY A 162 5.09 3.18 -12.69
CA GLY A 162 6.28 2.97 -13.50
C GLY A 162 7.38 2.14 -12.82
N LEU A 163 7.15 1.71 -11.57
CA LEU A 163 8.10 0.88 -10.82
C LEU A 163 8.06 -0.57 -11.31
N ASN A 164 9.22 -1.22 -11.32
CA ASN A 164 9.28 -2.66 -11.52
C ASN A 164 9.22 -3.37 -10.16
N ILE A 165 8.16 -4.18 -10.00
CA ILE A 165 7.80 -4.84 -8.73
C ILE A 165 7.74 -6.37 -8.94
N PRO A 166 8.86 -7.06 -9.16
CA PRO A 166 8.83 -8.49 -9.47
C PRO A 166 8.58 -9.35 -8.23
N LEU A 167 7.89 -10.48 -8.42
CA LEU A 167 7.79 -11.54 -7.42
C LEU A 167 9.11 -12.31 -7.31
N ARG A 168 10.12 -11.68 -6.73
CA ARG A 168 11.45 -12.25 -6.47
C ARG A 168 11.88 -11.86 -5.06
N GLY A 169 12.20 -12.88 -4.26
CA GLY A 169 12.64 -12.72 -2.88
C GLY A 169 13.79 -11.71 -2.76
N GLY A 170 13.61 -10.73 -1.88
CA GLY A 170 14.32 -9.43 -1.82
C GLY A 170 15.83 -9.41 -1.56
N ARG A 171 16.60 -10.36 -2.09
CA ARG A 171 18.07 -10.31 -2.06
C ARG A 171 18.66 -9.35 -3.08
N GLU A 172 17.92 -9.04 -4.13
CA GLU A 172 18.37 -8.15 -5.23
C GLU A 172 17.86 -6.71 -5.07
N PHE A 173 16.91 -6.46 -4.16
CA PHE A 173 16.22 -5.18 -4.02
C PHE A 173 16.55 -4.51 -2.70
N GLN A 174 16.68 -3.17 -2.73
CA GLN A 174 16.89 -2.36 -1.53
C GLN A 174 15.61 -2.25 -0.69
N SER A 175 14.46 -2.23 -1.38
CA SER A 175 13.11 -2.13 -0.81
C SER A 175 12.29 -3.38 -1.10
N VAL A 176 11.39 -3.76 -0.20
CA VAL A 176 10.62 -5.01 -0.29
C VAL A 176 9.18 -4.82 0.19
N LEU A 177 8.22 -5.35 -0.56
CA LEU A 177 6.85 -5.60 -0.11
C LEU A 177 6.72 -7.04 0.40
N GLY A 178 6.59 -7.19 1.72
CA GLY A 178 6.36 -8.46 2.38
C GLY A 178 4.88 -8.67 2.68
N TYR A 179 4.29 -9.77 2.21
CA TYR A 179 2.87 -10.08 2.43
C TYR A 179 2.72 -11.21 3.43
N PHE A 180 2.16 -10.92 4.60
CA PHE A 180 1.72 -11.93 5.56
C PHE A 180 0.28 -12.32 5.28
N PHE A 181 0.03 -13.61 5.11
CA PHE A 181 -1.33 -14.16 5.12
C PHE A 181 -1.55 -14.84 6.47
N VAL A 182 -2.66 -14.54 7.13
CA VAL A 182 -2.98 -15.05 8.48
C VAL A 182 -4.42 -15.56 8.48
N GLU A 183 -4.72 -16.68 9.13
CA GLU A 183 -6.10 -17.18 9.24
C GLU A 183 -6.84 -16.53 10.41
N ASP A 184 -6.14 -16.27 11.51
CA ASP A 184 -6.72 -15.75 12.75
C ASP A 184 -5.69 -14.98 13.61
N GLN A 185 -6.11 -14.56 14.82
CA GLN A 185 -5.23 -13.88 15.78
C GLN A 185 -4.11 -14.78 16.35
N SER A 186 -4.23 -16.11 16.27
CA SER A 186 -3.15 -17.03 16.63
C SER A 186 -2.00 -16.89 15.64
N ASP A 187 -2.30 -16.84 14.35
CA ASP A 187 -1.29 -16.59 13.31
C ASP A 187 -0.65 -15.21 13.47
N MET A 188 -1.44 -14.19 13.80
CA MET A 188 -0.90 -12.85 14.11
C MET A 188 0.08 -12.87 15.30
N ARG A 189 -0.21 -13.62 16.36
CA ARG A 189 0.75 -13.82 17.47
C ARG A 189 2.05 -14.47 17.00
N GLU A 190 1.98 -15.37 16.01
CA GLU A 190 3.19 -15.94 15.40
C GLU A 190 3.97 -14.90 14.59
N VAL A 191 3.30 -14.01 13.84
CA VAL A 191 3.94 -12.89 13.13
C VAL A 191 4.65 -11.96 14.12
N VAL A 192 4.02 -11.59 15.24
CA VAL A 192 4.66 -10.84 16.33
C VAL A 192 5.89 -11.60 16.86
N GLY A 193 5.75 -12.90 17.09
CA GLY A 193 6.84 -13.77 17.55
C GLY A 193 8.01 -13.84 16.56
N PHE A 194 7.72 -13.84 15.26
CA PHE A 194 8.73 -13.79 14.20
C PHE A 194 9.58 -12.52 14.30
N PHE A 195 8.96 -11.34 14.38
CA PHE A 195 9.70 -10.09 14.51
C PHE A 195 10.51 -10.02 15.82
N ARG A 196 9.97 -10.49 16.94
CA ARG A 196 10.71 -10.59 18.21
C ARG A 196 11.91 -11.55 18.12
N ALA A 197 11.76 -12.67 17.42
CA ALA A 197 12.84 -13.62 17.19
C ALA A 197 13.93 -13.01 16.29
N LEU A 198 13.57 -12.27 15.24
CA LEU A 198 14.52 -11.53 14.43
C LEU A 198 15.28 -10.50 15.27
N ALA A 199 14.56 -9.68 16.06
CA ALA A 199 15.17 -8.69 16.94
C ALA A 199 16.16 -9.33 17.93
N SER A 200 15.86 -10.54 18.41
CA SER A 200 16.70 -11.26 19.36
C SER A 200 18.05 -11.70 18.77
N ASN A 201 18.11 -11.90 17.45
CA ASN A 201 19.34 -12.24 16.74
C ASN A 201 20.21 -11.01 16.41
N GLU A 202 19.66 -9.81 16.53
CA GLU A 202 20.40 -8.57 16.32
C GLU A 202 21.16 -8.17 17.58
N PRO A 203 22.39 -7.62 17.45
CA PRO A 203 23.14 -7.12 18.58
C PRO A 203 22.32 -6.10 19.40
N PRO A 204 22.48 -6.07 20.73
CA PRO A 204 21.87 -5.03 21.56
C PRO A 204 22.23 -3.63 21.04
N GLU A 205 21.32 -2.67 21.23
CA GLU A 205 21.52 -1.25 20.86
C GLU A 205 21.66 -0.96 19.34
N THR A 206 21.35 -1.93 18.49
CA THR A 206 21.25 -1.66 17.04
C THR A 206 19.89 -1.07 16.69
N GLU A 207 19.90 -0.08 15.80
CA GLU A 207 18.68 0.52 15.23
C GLU A 207 17.76 -0.56 14.65
N ARG A 208 18.34 -1.52 13.92
CA ARG A 208 17.65 -2.68 13.36
C ARG A 208 16.88 -3.48 14.40
N ARG A 209 17.48 -3.72 15.58
CA ARG A 209 16.79 -4.38 16.70
C ARG A 209 15.60 -3.55 17.17
N TYR A 210 15.76 -2.25 17.37
CA TYR A 210 14.69 -1.37 17.83
C TYR A 210 13.55 -1.27 16.83
N THR A 211 13.85 -1.26 15.54
CA THR A 211 12.86 -1.31 14.46
C THR A 211 12.04 -2.59 14.52
N LEU A 212 12.71 -3.74 14.59
CA LEU A 212 12.02 -5.04 14.66
C LEU A 212 11.15 -5.16 15.92
N LEU A 213 11.61 -4.61 17.05
CA LEU A 213 10.82 -4.55 18.28
C LEU A 213 9.64 -3.58 18.15
N THR A 214 9.81 -2.42 17.52
CA THR A 214 8.72 -1.48 17.25
C THR A 214 7.64 -2.12 16.37
N LEU A 215 8.05 -2.76 15.27
CA LEU A 215 7.14 -3.53 14.41
C LEU A 215 6.38 -4.59 15.20
N ALA A 216 7.09 -5.37 16.03
CA ALA A 216 6.45 -6.40 16.86
C ALA A 216 5.46 -5.80 17.86
N ASN A 217 5.79 -4.67 18.50
CA ASN A 217 4.91 -4.01 19.46
C ASN A 217 3.66 -3.44 18.79
N SER A 218 3.79 -2.82 17.61
CA SER A 218 2.65 -2.33 16.84
C SER A 218 1.69 -3.45 16.45
N LEU A 219 2.21 -4.58 16.00
CA LEU A 219 1.39 -5.76 15.68
C LEU A 219 0.77 -6.39 16.94
N ASP A 220 1.44 -6.32 18.09
CA ASP A 220 0.94 -6.84 19.38
C ASP A 220 -0.27 -6.05 19.88
N ILE A 221 -0.36 -4.74 19.59
CA ILE A 221 -1.53 -3.91 19.87
C ILE A 221 -2.73 -4.42 19.06
N ILE A 222 -2.53 -4.69 17.78
CA ILE A 222 -3.59 -5.16 16.87
C ILE A 222 -4.13 -6.53 17.31
N VAL A 223 -3.23 -7.41 17.75
CA VAL A 223 -3.61 -8.70 18.36
C VAL A 223 -4.45 -8.50 19.62
N LYS A 224 -4.13 -7.50 20.46
CA LYS A 224 -4.86 -7.22 21.70
C LYS A 224 -6.24 -6.62 21.46
N GLU A 225 -6.36 -5.78 20.43
CA GLU A 225 -7.61 -5.13 20.02
C GLU A 225 -8.52 -6.04 19.18
N ASP A 226 -8.08 -7.27 18.86
CA ASP A 226 -8.84 -8.28 18.11
C ASP A 226 -9.35 -7.76 16.75
N LEU A 227 -8.51 -6.99 16.06
CA LEU A 227 -8.86 -6.38 14.78
C LEU A 227 -8.58 -7.37 13.64
N GLU A 228 -9.63 -7.87 12.98
CA GLU A 228 -9.56 -8.63 11.73
C GLU A 228 -9.70 -7.69 10.52
N SER A 229 -8.71 -6.83 10.33
CA SER A 229 -8.64 -5.92 9.19
C SER A 229 -7.27 -6.00 8.53
N CYS A 230 -7.21 -5.65 7.25
CA CYS A 230 -5.96 -5.56 6.54
C CYS A 230 -5.14 -4.39 7.12
N LEU A 231 -3.81 -4.49 6.98
CA LEU A 231 -2.91 -3.54 7.58
C LEU A 231 -1.58 -3.54 6.86
N PHE A 232 -0.97 -2.35 6.72
CA PHE A 232 0.43 -2.22 6.36
C PHE A 232 1.28 -1.51 7.43
N LEU A 233 2.56 -1.86 7.47
CA LEU A 233 3.58 -1.18 8.26
C LEU A 233 4.79 -0.92 7.37
N SER A 234 5.20 0.34 7.25
CA SER A 234 6.31 0.75 6.39
C SER A 234 7.48 1.30 7.19
N THR A 235 8.69 1.02 6.70
CA THR A 235 9.91 1.69 7.14
C THR A 235 10.28 2.84 6.20
N VAL A 236 10.88 3.90 6.73
CA VAL A 236 11.24 5.14 6.01
C VAL A 236 12.72 5.45 6.21
N ASN A 237 13.52 5.50 5.16
CA ASN A 237 14.95 5.83 5.23
C ASN A 237 15.20 7.29 5.66
N ASP A 238 16.46 7.67 5.92
CA ASP A 238 16.82 9.05 6.34
C ASP A 238 16.61 10.10 5.25
N ASP A 239 16.49 9.69 4.00
CA ASP A 239 16.13 10.56 2.87
C ASP A 239 14.61 10.62 2.64
N GLY A 240 13.83 9.99 3.51
CA GLY A 240 12.38 9.92 3.44
C GLY A 240 11.86 8.86 2.47
N SER A 241 12.73 8.13 1.78
CA SER A 241 12.30 7.07 0.86
C SER A 241 11.78 5.85 1.63
N LEU A 242 10.88 5.09 1.03
CA LEU A 242 10.32 3.88 1.64
C LEU A 242 11.29 2.69 1.53
N GLY A 243 11.47 1.98 2.64
CA GLY A 243 12.34 0.81 2.76
C GLY A 243 11.59 -0.50 2.60
N THR A 244 11.43 -1.24 3.69
CA THR A 244 10.60 -2.45 3.75
C THR A 244 9.19 -2.11 4.22
N THR A 245 8.18 -2.67 3.56
CA THR A 245 6.79 -2.67 4.01
C THR A 245 6.33 -4.09 4.25
N PHE A 246 5.57 -4.28 5.33
CA PHE A 246 4.81 -5.51 5.57
C PHE A 246 3.33 -5.21 5.44
N ILE A 247 2.61 -6.04 4.69
CA ILE A 247 1.16 -6.00 4.57
C ILE A 247 0.61 -7.31 5.11
N VAL A 248 -0.39 -7.23 5.97
CA VAL A 248 -1.06 -8.38 6.58
C VAL A 248 -2.45 -8.51 5.97
N PHE A 249 -2.77 -9.71 5.49
CA PHE A 249 -4.09 -10.08 5.00
C PHE A 249 -4.67 -11.21 5.84
N PHE A 250 -5.88 -11.00 6.35
CA PHE A 250 -6.67 -12.05 6.98
C PHE A 250 -7.35 -12.90 5.91
N LEU A 251 -7.09 -14.20 5.91
CA LEU A 251 -7.71 -15.16 4.98
C LEU A 251 -9.17 -15.47 5.34
N SER A 252 -9.63 -15.05 6.52
CA SER A 252 -11.02 -15.19 6.98
C SER A 252 -12.00 -14.25 6.26
N ILE A 253 -11.51 -13.15 5.66
CA ILE A 253 -12.37 -12.17 4.98
C ILE A 253 -12.79 -12.65 3.58
N PRO A 254 -13.96 -12.22 3.07
CA PRO A 254 -14.40 -12.53 1.70
C PRO A 254 -13.37 -12.11 0.65
N ILE A 255 -13.26 -12.88 -0.43
CA ILE A 255 -12.23 -12.67 -1.46
C ILE A 255 -12.32 -11.29 -2.14
N GLU A 256 -13.53 -10.75 -2.32
CA GLU A 256 -13.73 -9.41 -2.88
C GLU A 256 -13.22 -8.31 -1.94
N GLN A 257 -13.36 -8.52 -0.62
CA GLN A 257 -12.81 -7.60 0.39
C GLN A 257 -11.30 -7.73 0.46
N LEU A 258 -10.75 -8.94 0.32
CA LEU A 258 -9.31 -9.15 0.25
C LEU A 258 -8.70 -8.48 -0.98
N GLU A 259 -9.36 -8.55 -2.14
CA GLU A 259 -8.88 -7.85 -3.33
C GLU A 259 -8.91 -6.32 -3.13
N SER A 260 -9.97 -5.79 -2.51
CA SER A 260 -10.04 -4.37 -2.13
C SER A 260 -8.90 -3.97 -1.21
N CYS A 261 -8.68 -4.74 -0.13
CA CYS A 261 -7.53 -4.54 0.76
C CYS A 261 -6.21 -4.60 0.00
N ALA A 262 -6.05 -5.54 -0.93
CA ALA A 262 -4.81 -5.68 -1.68
C ALA A 262 -4.51 -4.44 -2.54
N TYR A 263 -5.53 -3.72 -2.99
CA TYR A 263 -5.35 -2.40 -3.60
C TYR A 263 -5.07 -1.31 -2.57
N GLU A 264 -5.94 -1.17 -1.56
CA GLU A 264 -5.88 -0.11 -0.56
C GLU A 264 -4.53 -0.12 0.17
N GLU A 265 -4.20 -1.24 0.82
CA GLU A 265 -2.98 -1.39 1.61
C GLU A 265 -1.73 -1.24 0.76
N THR A 266 -1.74 -1.75 -0.48
CA THR A 266 -0.57 -1.63 -1.35
C THR A 266 -0.41 -0.19 -1.83
N ILE A 267 -1.48 0.52 -2.21
CA ILE A 267 -1.39 1.92 -2.65
C ILE A 267 -0.98 2.83 -1.48
N GLN A 268 -1.54 2.62 -0.29
CA GLN A 268 -1.12 3.34 0.91
C GLN A 268 0.36 3.04 1.23
N ALA A 269 0.78 1.77 1.10
CA ALA A 269 2.18 1.36 1.22
C ALA A 269 3.10 1.97 0.14
N MET A 270 2.57 2.44 -1.00
CA MET A 270 3.35 3.18 -2.00
C MET A 270 3.56 4.65 -1.63
N GLY A 271 2.81 5.20 -0.68
CA GLY A 271 2.99 6.57 -0.20
C GLY A 271 1.73 7.43 -0.08
N LEU A 272 0.54 6.86 -0.29
CA LEU A 272 -0.76 7.53 -0.06
C LEU A 272 -1.36 7.12 1.28
N PHE A 273 -0.57 7.29 2.33
CA PHE A 273 -0.74 6.66 3.64
C PHE A 273 -1.82 7.26 4.56
N ASN A 274 -2.72 8.12 4.13
CA ASN A 274 -3.74 8.61 5.04
C ASN A 274 -5.10 8.30 4.48
N ASP A 275 -6.02 7.95 5.38
CA ASP A 275 -7.44 8.01 5.10
C ASP A 275 -7.97 9.39 5.48
N ASP A 276 -8.99 9.85 4.77
CA ASP A 276 -9.67 11.11 5.11
C ASP A 276 -11.16 11.02 4.78
N ASN A 277 -11.98 10.95 5.82
CA ASN A 277 -13.43 10.83 5.74
C ASN A 277 -14.14 12.05 5.11
N SER A 278 -13.43 13.16 4.90
CA SER A 278 -13.94 14.32 4.18
C SER A 278 -13.69 14.26 2.66
N LEU A 279 -12.91 13.28 2.19
CA LEU A 279 -12.72 13.02 0.77
C LEU A 279 -13.85 12.14 0.22
N PHE A 280 -14.24 12.45 -1.02
CA PHE A 280 -15.26 11.75 -1.79
C PHE A 280 -14.61 11.16 -3.05
N ASN A 281 -15.14 10.05 -3.57
CA ASN A 281 -14.58 9.31 -4.72
C ASN A 281 -13.16 8.79 -4.54
N THR A 282 -12.80 8.38 -3.34
CA THR A 282 -11.52 7.71 -3.06
C THR A 282 -11.79 6.46 -2.28
N MET A 283 -10.97 5.43 -2.47
CA MET A 283 -11.01 4.25 -1.61
C MET A 283 -10.49 4.52 -0.19
N PHE A 284 -9.77 5.63 0.03
CA PHE A 284 -9.16 6.01 1.32
C PHE A 284 -10.14 6.78 2.21
N THR A 285 -11.37 6.29 2.30
CA THR A 285 -12.45 6.88 3.13
C THR A 285 -13.24 5.79 3.83
N ASP A 286 -13.31 5.87 5.17
CA ASP A 286 -14.12 4.98 5.99
C ASP A 286 -15.61 5.37 5.96
N ALA A 287 -15.94 6.59 5.50
CA ALA A 287 -17.29 7.17 5.52
C ALA A 287 -18.26 6.51 4.52
N PHE A 288 -17.73 5.97 3.42
CA PHE A 288 -18.52 5.39 2.33
C PHE A 288 -17.89 4.06 1.92
N LYS A 289 -18.24 2.97 2.62
CA LYS A 289 -17.69 1.61 2.42
C LYS A 289 -18.15 0.91 1.12
N GLU A 290 -18.44 1.68 0.08
CA GLU A 290 -18.99 1.18 -1.20
C GLU A 290 -17.90 0.92 -2.25
N TYR A 291 -16.68 1.42 -2.04
CA TYR A 291 -15.53 1.23 -2.92
C TYR A 291 -14.85 -0.11 -2.61
N LEU A 292 -14.84 -1.02 -3.58
CA LEU A 292 -14.01 -2.23 -3.52
C LEU A 292 -12.78 -2.14 -4.44
N PHE A 293 -12.68 -1.08 -5.24
CA PHE A 293 -11.62 -0.89 -6.23
C PHE A 293 -11.20 0.58 -6.30
N PRO A 294 -9.91 0.87 -6.62
CA PRO A 294 -9.44 2.24 -6.75
C PRO A 294 -10.19 2.99 -7.85
N THR A 295 -10.55 4.23 -7.56
CA THR A 295 -11.09 5.19 -8.54
C THR A 295 -9.96 5.76 -9.40
N GLU A 296 -10.29 6.43 -10.50
CA GLU A 296 -9.38 7.28 -11.26
C GLU A 296 -8.81 8.41 -10.42
N LEU A 297 -9.52 8.88 -9.38
CA LEU A 297 -8.94 9.82 -8.42
C LEU A 297 -7.76 9.15 -7.69
N ASP A 298 -7.94 7.94 -7.18
CA ASP A 298 -6.88 7.18 -6.48
C ASP A 298 -5.68 6.92 -7.41
N TRP A 299 -5.94 6.51 -8.65
CA TRP A 299 -4.89 6.31 -9.65
C TRP A 299 -4.17 7.60 -10.03
N MET A 300 -4.90 8.70 -10.16
CA MET A 300 -4.32 10.01 -10.42
C MET A 300 -3.44 10.46 -9.24
N MET A 301 -3.86 10.23 -8.00
CA MET A 301 -3.04 10.56 -6.82
C MET A 301 -1.73 9.79 -6.83
N LEU A 302 -1.81 8.50 -7.17
CA LEU A 302 -0.64 7.64 -7.24
C LEU A 302 0.30 8.07 -8.38
N ARG A 303 -0.24 8.40 -9.57
CA ARG A 303 0.55 8.90 -10.70
C ARG A 303 1.25 10.22 -10.36
N ILE A 304 0.55 11.15 -9.69
CA ILE A 304 1.14 12.42 -9.21
C ILE A 304 2.27 12.16 -8.21
N LEU A 305 2.07 11.26 -7.24
CA LEU A 305 3.08 10.90 -6.26
C LEU A 305 4.36 10.36 -6.93
N TYR A 306 4.18 9.58 -8.00
CA TYR A 306 5.27 8.96 -8.74
C TYR A 306 5.78 9.76 -9.94
N ASP A 307 5.27 10.98 -10.17
CA ASP A 307 5.89 11.93 -11.08
C ASP A 307 7.36 12.16 -10.66
N GLU A 308 8.26 12.21 -11.63
CA GLU A 308 9.70 12.28 -11.39
C GLU A 308 10.11 13.54 -10.62
N ARG A 309 9.32 14.61 -10.69
CA ARG A 309 9.56 15.88 -9.99
C ARG A 309 9.25 15.80 -8.50
N ILE A 310 8.32 14.93 -8.10
CA ILE A 310 8.02 14.69 -6.69
C ILE A 310 9.09 13.75 -6.13
N LYS A 311 9.76 14.16 -5.05
CA LYS A 311 10.82 13.39 -4.39
C LYS A 311 10.49 13.09 -2.94
N SER A 312 11.00 11.97 -2.44
CA SER A 312 10.97 11.64 -1.03
C SER A 312 11.58 12.76 -0.18
N GLY A 313 10.99 12.99 0.98
CA GLY A 313 11.38 14.02 1.93
C GLY A 313 10.93 15.45 1.62
N MET A 314 10.33 15.70 0.45
CA MET A 314 9.70 17.00 0.17
C MET A 314 8.62 17.31 1.21
N THR A 315 8.68 18.50 1.78
CA THR A 315 7.62 19.06 2.62
C THR A 315 6.42 19.46 1.77
N ARG A 316 5.27 19.66 2.42
CA ARG A 316 4.07 20.23 1.79
C ARG A 316 4.35 21.51 0.97
N ASN A 317 5.21 22.40 1.47
CA ASN A 317 5.51 23.66 0.78
C ASN A 317 6.35 23.45 -0.49
N GLU A 318 7.15 22.38 -0.54
CA GLU A 318 7.97 22.03 -1.71
C GLU A 318 7.17 21.22 -2.74
N ALA A 319 6.38 20.24 -2.28
CA ALA A 319 5.64 19.34 -3.15
C ALA A 319 4.41 20.01 -3.80
N MET A 320 3.64 20.81 -3.06
CA MET A 320 2.34 21.32 -3.56
C MET A 320 2.43 22.26 -4.77
N PRO A 321 3.46 23.13 -4.93
CA PRO A 321 3.67 23.86 -6.18
C PRO A 321 3.83 22.92 -7.39
N ILE A 322 4.62 21.86 -7.24
CA ILE A 322 4.88 20.87 -8.30
C ILE A 322 3.61 20.09 -8.63
N VAL A 323 2.84 19.67 -7.62
CA VAL A 323 1.54 18.99 -7.81
C VAL A 323 0.59 19.83 -8.67
N ARG A 324 0.51 21.14 -8.41
CA ARG A 324 -0.34 22.03 -9.20
C ARG A 324 0.14 22.16 -10.64
N GLU A 325 1.45 22.20 -10.86
CA GLU A 325 2.04 22.21 -12.21
C GLU A 325 1.70 20.92 -12.97
N ILE A 326 1.91 19.75 -12.35
CA ILE A 326 1.54 18.43 -12.91
C ILE A 326 0.07 18.41 -13.37
N LEU A 327 -0.83 18.94 -12.54
CA LEU A 327 -2.28 18.97 -12.83
C LEU A 327 -2.68 19.91 -13.97
N THR A 328 -1.83 20.90 -14.29
CA THR A 328 -2.06 21.78 -15.45
C THR A 328 -1.54 21.18 -16.75
N GLU A 329 -0.50 20.36 -16.68
CA GLU A 329 0.12 19.68 -17.83
C GLU A 329 -0.60 18.40 -18.22
N THR A 330 -0.96 17.60 -17.21
CA THR A 330 -1.71 16.37 -17.40
C THR A 330 -3.14 16.79 -17.65
N ARG A 331 -3.65 16.59 -18.86
CA ARG A 331 -5.09 16.57 -19.14
C ARG A 331 -5.36 15.23 -19.80
N PRO A 332 -5.64 14.18 -19.01
CA PRO A 332 -5.75 12.81 -19.53
C PRO A 332 -6.94 12.63 -20.49
N TYR A 333 -7.76 13.67 -20.68
CA TYR A 333 -8.89 13.68 -21.58
C TYR A 333 -9.05 15.05 -22.23
N GLY A 334 -8.20 15.33 -23.22
CA GLY A 334 -8.20 16.59 -23.94
C GLY A 334 -7.07 16.70 -24.96
N ASP A 335 -6.96 15.70 -25.84
CA ASP A 335 -6.41 15.80 -27.21
C ASP A 335 -7.10 14.74 -28.09
#